data_AF-A0A853PUJ8-F1
#
_entry.id   AF-A0A853PUJ8-F1
#
_cell.length_a   1.000
_cell.length_b   1.000
_cell.length_c   1.000
_cell.angle_alpha   90.00
_cell.angle_beta   90.00
_cell.angle_gamma   90.00
#
_symmetry.space_group_name_H-M   'P 1'
#
loop_
_entity.id
_entity.type
_entity.pdbx_description
1 polymer ?
#
loop_
_entity_poly.entity_id
_entity_poly.type
_entity_poly.pdbx_seq_one_letter_code
_entity_poly.pdbx_strand_id
1 'polypeptide(L)' 'MHRIADELNLNVDTVRNFFGGHNFKEGKSVGIHLEPGPDGGLVMIDDTTVLDRALRILDELNMSKEEATESVQV' A
#
# COMPACT_ATOMS: atom_id res chain seq x y z
N MET A 1 2.58 -2.37 7.52
CA MET A 1 3.66 -2.13 6.53
C MET A 1 4.40 -3.41 6.18
N HIS A 2 5.05 -4.11 7.10
CA HIS A 2 5.76 -5.38 6.84
C HIS A 2 4.92 -6.41 6.07
N ARG A 3 3.70 -6.68 6.55
CA ARG A 3 2.79 -7.62 5.88
C ARG A 3 2.49 -7.27 4.41
N ILE A 4 2.31 -5.99 4.08
CA ILE A 4 2.11 -5.54 2.69
C ILE A 4 3.38 -5.71 1.87
N ALA A 5 4.54 -5.43 2.48
CA ALA A 5 5.85 -5.57 1.85
C ALA A 5 6.15 -7.05 1.53
N ASP A 6 5.90 -7.95 2.47
CA ASP A 6 6.07 -9.40 2.29
C ASP A 6 5.14 -9.93 1.18
N GLU A 7 3.86 -9.53 1.20
CA GLU A 7 2.88 -10.05 0.26
C GLU A 7 3.02 -9.51 -1.17
N LEU A 8 3.50 -8.27 -1.31
CA LEU A 8 3.79 -7.67 -2.62
C LEU A 8 5.25 -7.87 -3.05
N ASN A 9 6.07 -8.56 -2.24
CA ASN A 9 7.51 -8.72 -2.42
C ASN A 9 8.22 -7.37 -2.67
N LEU A 10 7.83 -6.36 -1.90
CA LEU A 10 8.37 -5.00 -1.91
C LEU A 10 9.26 -4.76 -0.69
N ASN A 11 10.13 -3.75 -0.75
CA ASN A 11 10.82 -3.29 0.44
C ASN A 11 9.84 -2.54 1.36
N VAL A 12 9.97 -2.72 2.67
CA VAL A 12 9.19 -1.98 3.69
C VAL A 12 9.32 -0.47 3.50
N ASP A 13 10.49 0.02 3.08
CA ASP A 13 10.73 1.42 2.72
C ASP A 13 9.87 1.88 1.55
N THR A 14 9.61 1.01 0.58
CA THR A 14 8.75 1.30 -0.57
C THR A 14 7.30 1.45 -0.12
N VAL A 15 6.80 0.52 0.70
CA VAL A 15 5.46 0.63 1.31
C VAL A 15 5.34 1.89 2.18
N ARG A 16 6.39 2.22 2.94
CA ARG A 16 6.43 3.44 3.75
C ARG A 16 6.38 4.71 2.90
N ASN A 17 7.14 4.76 1.80
CA ASN A 17 7.17 5.91 0.91
C ASN A 17 5.81 6.13 0.23
N PHE A 18 5.08 5.04 -0.07
CA PHE A 18 3.72 5.12 -0.63
C PHE A 18 2.73 5.84 0.31
N PHE A 19 2.84 5.65 1.63
CA PHE A 19 1.98 6.33 2.61
C PHE A 19 2.51 7.71 3.05
N GLY A 20 3.43 8.31 2.29
CA GLY A 20 3.97 9.64 2.57
C GLY A 20 5.17 9.65 3.52
N GLY A 21 5.85 8.51 3.68
CA GLY A 21 7.17 8.49 4.31
C GLY A 21 8.25 9.06 3.40
N HIS A 22 9.22 9.78 3.98
CA HIS A 22 10.34 10.36 3.23
C HIS A 22 11.64 9.64 3.61
N ASN A 23 11.89 8.46 3.04
CA ASN A 23 13.19 7.81 3.12
C ASN A 23 13.62 7.33 1.73
N PHE A 24 14.24 8.26 1.00
CA PHE A 24 14.72 8.08 -0.38
C PHE A 24 16.12 7.46 -0.46
N LYS A 25 16.69 6.96 0.65
CA LYS A 25 18.03 6.35 0.67
C LYS A 25 18.03 4.90 0.15
N GLU A 26 16.96 4.14 0.38
CA GLU A 26 16.89 2.70 0.04
C GLU A 26 15.57 2.27 -0.64
N GLY A 27 14.52 3.10 -0.60
CA GLY A 27 13.24 2.81 -1.25
C GLY A 27 13.07 3.50 -2.60
N LYS A 28 12.46 2.81 -3.58
CA LYS A 28 11.95 3.48 -4.80
C LYS A 28 10.89 4.50 -4.39
N SER A 29 10.85 5.63 -5.09
CA SER A 29 9.70 6.54 -5.03
C SER A 29 8.50 5.82 -5.63
N VAL A 30 7.54 5.46 -4.78
CA VAL A 30 6.25 4.91 -5.21
C VAL A 30 5.17 5.91 -4.81
N GLY A 31 4.31 6.23 -5.76
CA GLY A 31 3.19 7.16 -5.57
C GLY A 31 3.05 8.17 -6.70
N ILE A 32 4.14 8.63 -7.32
CA ILE A 32 4.10 9.49 -8.51
C ILE A 32 5.31 9.16 -9.40
N HIS A 33 5.12 8.24 -10.34
CA HIS A 33 6.13 7.96 -11.37
C HIS A 33 5.90 8.92 -12.54
N LEU A 34 6.77 9.92 -12.68
CA LEU A 34 6.73 10.87 -13.79
C LEU A 34 7.70 10.39 -14.87
N GLU A 35 7.17 9.85 -15.96
CA GLU A 35 7.96 9.56 -17.15
C GLU A 35 7.75 10.63 -18.23
N PRO A 36 8.80 10.95 -19.01
CA PRO A 36 8.62 11.71 -20.23
C PRO A 36 7.77 10.87 -21.19
N GLY A 37 6.55 11.35 -21.43
CA GLY A 37 5.67 10.79 -22.44
C GLY A 37 6.26 10.95 -23.83
N PRO A 38 5.77 10.18 -24.81
CA PRO A 38 6.28 10.18 -26.19
C PRO A 38 6.31 11.56 -26.88
N ASP A 39 5.57 12.56 -26.38
CA ASP A 39 5.53 13.96 -26.84
C ASP A 39 6.10 14.98 -25.82
N GLY A 40 6.82 14.53 -24.80
CA GLY A 40 7.32 15.41 -23.72
C GLY A 40 6.26 15.78 -22.66
N GLY A 41 5.08 15.16 -22.71
CA GLY A 41 4.07 15.25 -21.65
C GLY A 41 4.47 14.48 -20.39
N LEU A 42 3.91 14.82 -19.24
CA LEU A 42 4.09 14.03 -18.02
C LEU A 42 3.11 12.86 -18.03
N VAL A 43 3.62 11.62 -17.96
CA VAL A 43 2.78 10.43 -17.74
C VAL A 43 2.77 10.11 -16.27
N MET A 44 1.58 10.01 -15.68
CA MET A 44 1.35 9.61 -14.29
C MET A 44 0.94 8.14 -14.28
N ILE A 45 1.82 7.26 -13.79
CA ILE A 45 1.49 5.85 -13.56
C ILE A 45 1.19 5.67 -12.07
N ASP A 46 -0.10 5.76 -11.72
CA ASP A 46 -0.58 5.44 -10.38
C ASP A 46 -0.67 3.92 -10.21
N ASP A 47 0.41 3.31 -9.72
CA ASP A 47 0.33 1.93 -9.22
C ASP A 47 -0.30 1.93 -7.83
N THR A 48 -1.59 1.60 -7.76
CA THR A 48 -2.38 1.62 -6.51
C THR A 48 -2.28 0.32 -5.72
N THR A 49 -1.37 -0.60 -6.06
CA THR A 49 -1.32 -1.96 -5.49
C THR A 49 -1.09 -1.95 -3.97
N VAL A 50 -0.26 -1.02 -3.48
CA VAL A 50 -0.02 -0.84 -2.04
C VAL A 50 -1.27 -0.33 -1.31
N LEU A 51 -2.05 0.55 -1.95
CA LEU A 51 -3.31 1.05 -1.40
C LEU A 51 -4.36 -0.06 -1.35
N ASP A 52 -4.54 -0.81 -2.44
CA ASP A 52 -5.50 -1.91 -2.53
C ASP A 52 -5.23 -2.96 -1.44
N ARG A 53 -3.97 -3.36 -1.28
CA ARG A 53 -3.62 -4.34 -0.25
C ARG A 53 -3.88 -3.83 1.17
N ALA A 54 -3.64 -2.54 1.43
CA ALA A 54 -3.93 -1.95 2.72
C ALA A 54 -5.43 -1.95 3.03
N LEU A 55 -6.27 -1.61 2.05
CA LEU A 55 -7.73 -1.66 2.20
C LEU A 55 -8.22 -3.07 2.49
N ARG A 56 -7.69 -4.07 1.79
CA ARG A 56 -8.04 -5.48 2.04
C ARG A 56 -7.65 -5.96 3.43
N ILE A 57 -6.49 -5.55 3.96
CA ILE A 57 -6.10 -5.88 5.33
C ILE A 57 -7.04 -5.22 6.36
N LEU A 58 -7.50 -3.99 6.09
CA LEU A 58 -8.47 -3.32 6.96
C LEU A 58 -9.82 -4.05 6.97
N ASP A 59 -10.27 -4.53 5.81
CA ASP A 59 -11.49 -5.32 5.68
C ASP A 59 -11.41 -6.65 6.47
N GLU A 60 -10.30 -7.39 6.32
CA GLU A 60 -10.02 -8.62 7.09
C GLU A 60 -10.07 -8.37 8.61
N LEU A 61 -9.52 -7.25 9.08
CA LEU A 61 -9.56 -6.85 10.49
C LEU A 61 -10.97 -6.47 10.94
N ASN A 62 -11.78 -5.87 10.08
CA ASN A 62 -13.15 -5.50 10.41
C ASN A 62 -14.06 -6.74 10.54
N MET A 63 -13.93 -7.73 9.64
CA MET A 63 -14.67 -8.99 9.72
C MET A 63 -14.33 -9.78 10.99
N SER A 64 -13.05 -9.80 11.40
CA SER A 64 -12.63 -10.47 12.64
C SER A 64 -13.19 -9.82 13.92
N LYS A 65 -13.64 -8.56 13.84
CA LYS A 65 -14.24 -7.84 14.97
C LYS A 65 -15.72 -8.18 15.16
N GLU A 66 -16.44 -8.49 14.09
CA GLU A 66 -17.85 -8.90 14.13
C GLU A 66 -18.00 -10.32 14.70
N GLU A 67 -17.13 -11.27 14.33
CA GLU A 67 -17.14 -12.64 14.88
C GLU A 67 -16.81 -12.70 16.39
N ALA A 68 -15.95 -11.79 16.87
CA ALA A 68 -15.62 -11.68 18.29
C ALA A 68 -16.77 -11.11 19.14
N THR A 69 -17.66 -10.30 18.55
CA THR A 69 -18.83 -9.77 19.25
C THR A 69 -19.98 -10.77 19.36
N GLU A 70 -20.09 -11.72 18.44
CA GLU A 70 -21.15 -12.74 18.44
C GLU A 70 -20.88 -13.88 19.46
N SER A 71 -19.61 -14.11 19.80
CA SER A 71 -19.20 -15.14 20.76
C SER A 71 -19.37 -14.73 22.24
N VAL A 72 -19.67 -13.45 22.52
CA VAL A 72 -19.87 -12.89 23.88
C VAL A 72 -21.36 -12.76 24.21
N GLN A 73 -22.25 -13.41 23.43
CA GLN A 73 -23.70 -13.37 23.66
C GLN A 73 -24.34 -14.76 23.86
N VAL A 74 -23.56 -15.81 24.10
CA VAL A 74 -24.03 -17.16 24.48
C VAL A 74 -23.51 -17.60 25.85
#